data_AF-A0A7S1AN40-F1
#
_entry.id   AF-A0A7S1AN40-F1
#
_cell.length_a   1.000
_cell.length_b   1.000
_cell.length_c   1.000
_cell.angle_alpha   90.00
_cell.angle_beta   90.00
_cell.angle_gamma   90.00
#
_symmetry.space_group_name_H-M   'P 1'
#
loop_
_entity.id
_entity.type
_entity.pdbx_description
1 polymer ?
#
loop_
_entity_poly.entity_id
_entity_poly.type
_entity_poly.pdbx_seq_one_letter_code
_entity_poly.pdbx_strand_id
1 'polypeptide(L)'
;PMCSSVVRSMRSCRQHRVFAYLQAVIEDKVADNVLLLEQLVEAVRLLFLTHGALELGGDSSRERMVLCVCDCDRFALHPSKQNRARLGRSWANLDIYDRRALRQVVRLSVTSRNIALLELTGMSVPTPWPSRLPFAPSTICQADLGGRRLMSL
;
A
#
# COMPACT_ATOMS: atom_id res chain seq x y z
N PRO A 1 -15.83 38.42 32.41
CA PRO A 1 -14.50 37.79 32.35
C PRO A 1 -14.57 36.26 32.52
N MET A 2 -14.72 35.49 31.43
CA MET A 2 -14.42 34.05 31.40
C MET A 2 -14.17 33.60 29.96
N CYS A 3 -12.91 33.68 29.54
CA CYS A 3 -12.41 33.17 28.27
C CYS A 3 -11.12 32.40 28.56
N SER A 4 -11.21 31.20 29.13
CA SER A 4 -10.01 30.44 29.54
C SER A 4 -10.05 28.92 29.29
N SER A 5 -11.17 28.30 28.90
CA SER A 5 -11.23 26.82 28.77
C SER A 5 -10.91 26.26 27.38
N VAL A 6 -10.98 27.05 26.31
CA VAL A 6 -10.80 26.54 24.93
C VAL A 6 -9.32 26.32 24.56
N VAL A 7 -8.39 27.04 25.19
CA VAL A 7 -6.96 26.98 24.84
C VAL A 7 -6.26 25.71 25.35
N ARG A 8 -6.78 25.05 26.39
CA ARG A 8 -6.20 23.78 26.90
C ARG A 8 -6.51 22.58 26.00
N SER A 9 -7.67 22.56 25.34
CA SER A 9 -8.09 21.45 24.47
C SER A 9 -7.26 21.36 23.17
N MET A 10 -6.88 22.50 22.58
CA MET A 10 -6.09 22.51 21.34
C MET A 10 -4.62 22.08 21.51
N ARG A 11 -4.03 22.19 22.72
CA ARG A 11 -2.66 21.73 22.98
C ARG A 11 -2.56 20.20 23.01
N SER A 12 -3.60 19.54 23.53
CA SER A 12 -3.69 18.08 23.58
C SER A 12 -3.64 17.46 22.18
N CYS A 13 -4.48 17.94 21.23
CA CYS A 13 -4.50 17.38 19.89
C CYS A 13 -3.18 17.52 19.11
N ARG A 14 -2.44 18.63 19.31
CA ARG A 14 -1.13 18.83 18.65
C ARG A 14 -0.04 17.91 19.23
N GLN A 15 -0.01 17.74 20.54
CA GLN A 15 0.96 16.86 21.21
C GLN A 15 0.73 15.39 20.83
N HIS A 16 -0.52 14.96 20.72
CA HIS A 16 -0.86 13.61 20.30
C HIS A 16 -0.41 13.31 18.85
N ARG A 17 -0.53 14.27 17.94
CA ARG A 17 -0.05 14.11 16.54
C ARG A 17 1.48 13.98 16.47
N VAL A 18 2.20 14.81 17.22
CA VAL A 18 3.67 14.74 17.27
C VAL A 18 4.12 13.41 17.86
N PHE A 19 3.47 12.95 18.93
CA PHE A 19 3.77 11.66 19.53
C PHE A 19 3.51 10.49 18.56
N ALA A 20 2.36 10.47 17.89
CA ALA A 20 2.03 9.42 16.92
C ALA A 20 3.02 9.37 15.74
N TYR A 21 3.49 10.54 15.29
CA TYR A 21 4.53 10.64 14.27
C TYR A 21 5.87 10.09 14.78
N LEU A 22 6.34 10.54 15.95
CA LEU A 22 7.60 10.07 16.53
C LEU A 22 7.59 8.56 16.77
N GLN A 23 6.46 8.02 17.24
CA GLN A 23 6.28 6.58 17.37
C GLN A 23 6.42 5.87 16.02
N ALA A 24 5.79 6.40 14.95
CA ALA A 24 5.94 5.84 13.61
C ALA A 24 7.40 5.88 13.12
N VAL A 25 8.15 6.94 13.44
CA VAL A 25 9.59 7.05 13.11
C VAL A 25 10.42 5.99 13.82
N ILE A 26 10.19 5.81 15.11
CA ILE A 26 10.93 4.82 15.90
C ILE A 26 10.62 3.42 15.37
N GLU A 27 9.33 3.09 15.15
CA GLU A 27 8.91 1.83 14.54
C GLU A 27 9.57 1.61 13.17
N ASP A 28 9.72 2.67 12.37
CA ASP A 28 10.35 2.61 11.04
C ASP A 28 11.85 2.31 11.07
N LYS A 29 12.55 2.81 12.09
CA LYS A 29 14.00 2.64 12.24
C LYS A 29 14.39 1.32 12.91
N VAL A 30 13.53 0.81 13.80
CA VAL A 30 13.82 -0.43 14.56
C VAL A 30 13.37 -1.68 13.80
N ALA A 31 12.42 -1.56 12.87
CA ALA A 31 11.90 -2.72 12.14
C ALA A 31 12.93 -3.33 11.18
N ASP A 32 13.04 -4.66 11.21
CA ASP A 32 13.71 -5.41 10.14
C ASP A 32 12.83 -5.39 8.89
N ASN A 33 13.15 -4.47 7.99
CA ASN A 33 12.41 -4.28 6.75
C ASN A 33 12.53 -5.49 5.80
N VAL A 34 13.55 -6.35 5.94
CA VAL A 34 13.70 -7.52 5.07
C VAL A 34 12.64 -8.56 5.40
N LEU A 35 12.55 -8.97 6.67
CA LEU A 35 11.53 -9.92 7.12
C LEU A 35 10.11 -9.38 6.86
N LEU A 36 9.90 -8.09 7.12
CA LEU A 36 8.62 -7.44 6.89
C LEU A 36 8.21 -7.47 5.41
N LEU A 37 9.13 -7.15 4.50
CA LEU A 37 8.84 -7.16 3.07
C LEU A 37 8.51 -8.57 2.59
N GLU A 38 9.18 -9.61 3.10
CA GLU A 38 8.83 -10.99 2.77
C GLU A 38 7.43 -11.38 3.25
N GLN A 39 7.06 -10.97 4.47
CA GLN A 39 5.69 -11.17 4.99
C GLN A 39 4.64 -10.40 4.17
N LEU A 40 4.96 -9.19 3.73
CA LEU A 40 4.09 -8.39 2.89
C LEU A 40 3.93 -9.00 1.49
N VAL A 41 5.02 -9.48 0.89
CA VAL A 41 5.00 -10.20 -0.38
C VAL A 41 4.09 -11.41 -0.30
N GLU A 42 4.19 -12.20 0.78
CA GLU A 42 3.31 -13.36 0.99
C GLU A 42 1.85 -12.95 1.19
N ALA A 43 1.59 -11.89 1.94
CA ALA A 43 0.24 -11.35 2.12
C ALA A 43 -0.39 -10.92 0.79
N VAL A 44 0.37 -10.21 -0.04
CA VAL A 44 -0.07 -9.77 -1.37
C VAL A 44 -0.29 -10.98 -2.27
N ARG A 45 0.62 -11.96 -2.27
CA ARG A 45 0.45 -13.21 -3.03
C ARG A 45 -0.87 -13.91 -2.68
N LEU A 46 -1.18 -14.04 -1.38
CA LEU A 46 -2.45 -14.63 -0.93
C LEU A 46 -3.67 -13.80 -1.33
N LEU A 47 -3.58 -12.47 -1.31
CA LEU A 47 -4.65 -11.58 -1.77
C LEU A 47 -4.97 -11.83 -3.26
N PHE A 48 -3.96 -11.82 -4.13
CA PHE A 48 -4.12 -12.06 -5.56
C PHE A 48 -4.56 -13.50 -5.86
N LEU A 49 -4.11 -14.50 -5.08
CA LEU A 49 -4.64 -15.87 -5.19
C LEU A 49 -6.11 -15.98 -4.79
N THR A 50 -6.55 -15.18 -3.81
CA THR A 50 -7.94 -15.21 -3.29
C THR A 50 -8.92 -14.55 -4.26
N HIS A 51 -8.52 -13.43 -4.86
CA HIS A 51 -9.41 -12.57 -5.64
C HIS A 51 -9.13 -12.59 -7.15
N GLY A 52 -8.02 -13.20 -7.58
CA GLY A 52 -7.59 -13.18 -8.97
C GLY A 52 -7.02 -11.82 -9.36
N ALA A 53 -7.65 -11.16 -10.32
CA ALA A 53 -7.28 -9.80 -10.71
C ALA A 53 -7.86 -8.78 -9.72
N LEU A 54 -7.15 -7.67 -9.52
CA LEU A 54 -7.63 -6.50 -8.78
C LEU A 54 -7.70 -5.31 -9.72
N GLU A 55 -8.74 -4.49 -9.58
CA GLU A 55 -8.88 -3.24 -10.30
C GLU A 55 -8.22 -2.11 -9.53
N LEU A 56 -7.47 -1.27 -10.24
CA LEU A 56 -6.85 -0.09 -9.65
C LEU A 56 -7.92 0.98 -9.41
N GLY A 57 -8.01 1.45 -8.17
CA GLY A 57 -8.85 2.61 -7.84
C GLY A 57 -8.30 3.89 -8.48
N GLY A 58 -9.19 4.83 -8.82
CA GLY A 58 -8.83 6.12 -9.42
C GLY A 58 -8.27 7.16 -8.42
N ASP A 59 -7.98 6.78 -7.18
CA ASP A 59 -7.49 7.69 -6.14
C ASP A 59 -5.96 7.83 -6.23
N SER A 60 -5.52 8.92 -6.85
CA SER A 60 -4.10 9.24 -7.00
C SER A 60 -3.36 9.42 -5.66
N SER A 61 -4.08 9.68 -4.55
CA SER A 61 -3.44 9.81 -3.24
C SER A 61 -2.82 8.50 -2.74
N ARG A 62 -3.27 7.36 -3.28
CA ARG A 62 -2.84 6.00 -2.90
C ARG A 62 -1.87 5.36 -3.90
N GLU A 63 -1.48 6.09 -4.94
CA GLU A 63 -0.66 5.58 -6.04
C GLU A 63 0.65 4.93 -5.56
N ARG A 64 1.35 5.55 -4.60
CA ARG A 64 2.60 5.00 -4.04
C ARG A 64 2.38 3.65 -3.36
N MET A 65 1.24 3.49 -2.68
CA MET A 65 0.90 2.28 -1.96
C MET A 65 0.49 1.16 -2.92
N VAL A 66 -0.33 1.50 -3.92
CA VAL A 66 -0.65 0.62 -5.04
C VAL A 66 0.63 0.12 -5.70
N LEU A 67 1.55 1.01 -6.08
CA LEU A 67 2.84 0.64 -6.69
C LEU A 67 3.65 -0.32 -5.81
N CYS A 68 3.70 -0.09 -4.50
CA CYS A 68 4.39 -0.99 -3.58
C CYS A 68 3.74 -2.39 -3.55
N VAL A 69 2.41 -2.47 -3.54
CA VAL A 69 1.68 -3.75 -3.59
C VAL A 69 1.88 -4.46 -4.93
N CYS A 70 1.87 -3.72 -6.05
CA CYS A 70 2.16 -4.27 -7.37
C CYS A 70 3.60 -4.82 -7.48
N ASP A 71 4.58 -4.11 -6.91
CA ASP A 71 5.96 -4.60 -6.86
C ASP A 71 6.12 -5.83 -5.94
N CYS A 72 5.32 -5.94 -4.87
CA CYS A 72 5.24 -7.14 -4.05
C CYS A 72 4.75 -8.34 -4.87
N ASP A 73 3.62 -8.20 -5.58
CA ASP A 73 3.08 -9.25 -6.46
C ASP A 73 4.09 -9.66 -7.54
N ARG A 74 4.71 -8.66 -8.19
CA ARG A 74 5.75 -8.89 -9.21
C ARG A 74 6.93 -9.70 -8.66
N PHE A 75 7.38 -9.39 -7.45
CA PHE A 75 8.46 -10.13 -6.80
C PHE A 75 8.02 -11.54 -6.38
N ALA A 76 6.78 -11.71 -5.88
CA ALA A 76 6.21 -13.01 -5.55
C ALA A 76 6.18 -13.94 -6.77
N LEU A 77 5.78 -13.41 -7.93
CA LEU A 77 5.73 -14.17 -9.19
C LEU A 77 7.14 -14.45 -9.75
N HIS A 78 8.05 -13.48 -9.66
CA HIS A 78 9.39 -13.56 -10.27
C HIS A 78 10.47 -13.05 -9.30
N PRO A 79 10.97 -13.89 -8.38
CA PRO A 79 11.97 -13.48 -7.41
C PRO A 79 13.34 -13.31 -8.08
N SER A 80 13.66 -12.06 -8.42
CA SER A 80 14.95 -11.68 -9.02
C SER A 80 15.60 -10.54 -8.25
N LYS A 81 16.92 -10.39 -8.35
CA LYS A 81 17.65 -9.25 -7.75
C LYS A 81 17.07 -7.90 -8.23
N GLN A 82 16.67 -7.83 -9.50
CA GLN A 82 16.07 -6.63 -10.07
C GLN A 82 14.71 -6.31 -9.46
N ASN A 83 13.82 -7.30 -9.33
CA ASN A 83 12.50 -7.09 -8.71
C ASN A 83 12.62 -6.80 -7.22
N ARG A 84 13.58 -7.42 -6.51
CA ARG A 84 13.89 -7.09 -5.10
C ARG A 84 14.33 -5.63 -4.96
N ALA A 85 15.20 -5.14 -5.85
CA ALA A 85 15.65 -3.75 -5.84
C ALA A 85 14.53 -2.76 -6.21
N ARG A 86 13.58 -3.15 -7.08
CA ARG A 86 12.37 -2.36 -7.36
C ARG A 86 11.48 -2.26 -6.11
N LEU A 87 11.15 -3.40 -5.50
CA LEU A 87 10.37 -3.46 -4.27
C LEU A 87 11.00 -2.64 -3.14
N GLY A 88 12.32 -2.75 -2.95
CA GLY A 88 13.03 -1.94 -1.95
C GLY A 88 12.90 -0.44 -2.20
N ARG A 89 12.91 0.00 -3.47
CA ARG A 89 12.72 1.41 -3.84
C ARG A 89 11.28 1.88 -3.65
N SER A 90 10.28 1.09 -4.04
CA SER A 90 8.87 1.46 -3.83
C SER A 90 8.53 1.52 -2.34
N TRP A 91 9.03 0.58 -1.53
CA TRP A 91 8.93 0.65 -0.06
C TRP A 91 9.56 1.91 0.53
N ALA A 92 10.77 2.27 0.08
CA ALA A 92 11.46 3.47 0.55
C ALA A 92 10.72 4.77 0.17
N ASN A 93 9.96 4.76 -0.93
CA ASN A 93 9.19 5.90 -1.42
C ASN A 93 7.84 6.11 -0.70
N LEU A 94 7.39 5.11 0.06
CA LEU A 94 6.24 5.26 0.96
C LEU A 94 6.55 6.29 2.03
N ASP A 95 5.52 7.01 2.50
CA ASP A 95 5.69 7.79 3.72
C ASP A 95 5.62 6.91 4.97
N ILE A 96 5.85 7.53 6.11
CA ILE A 96 5.96 6.81 7.37
C ILE A 96 4.65 6.23 7.85
N TYR A 97 3.52 6.86 7.50
CA TYR A 97 2.20 6.39 7.86
C TYR A 97 1.80 5.21 6.97
N ASP A 98 2.10 5.28 5.67
CA ASP A 98 1.90 4.17 4.74
C ASP A 98 2.69 2.92 5.18
N ARG A 99 3.99 3.09 5.48
CA ARG A 99 4.82 1.98 5.98
C ARG A 99 4.28 1.42 7.29
N ARG A 100 3.84 2.29 8.21
CA ARG A 100 3.22 1.87 9.47
C ARG A 100 1.92 1.09 9.23
N ALA A 101 1.06 1.54 8.30
CA ALA A 101 -0.18 0.86 7.96
C ALA A 101 0.10 -0.54 7.41
N LEU A 102 1.01 -0.67 6.44
CA LEU A 102 1.40 -1.97 5.87
C LEU A 102 2.04 -2.90 6.91
N ARG A 103 2.79 -2.37 7.89
CA ARG A 103 3.28 -3.15 9.04
C ARG A 103 2.17 -3.71 9.90
N GLN A 104 1.10 -2.95 10.12
CA GLN A 104 -0.04 -3.46 10.89
C GLN A 104 -0.79 -4.53 10.11
N VAL A 105 -0.97 -4.33 8.81
CA VAL A 105 -1.65 -5.28 7.92
C VAL A 105 -1.08 -6.69 8.00
N VAL A 106 0.26 -6.84 7.92
CA VAL A 106 0.88 -8.18 7.94
C VAL A 106 0.69 -8.92 9.27
N ARG A 107 0.32 -8.21 10.35
CA ARG A 107 0.02 -8.79 11.67
C ARG A 107 -1.43 -9.25 11.82
N LEU A 108 -2.31 -8.90 10.87
CA LEU A 108 -3.71 -9.28 10.90
C LEU A 108 -3.92 -10.73 10.45
N SER A 109 -5.08 -11.29 10.81
CA SER A 109 -5.57 -12.56 10.23
C SER A 109 -5.76 -12.42 8.72
N VAL A 110 -5.75 -13.54 7.98
CA VAL A 110 -5.82 -13.53 6.51
C VAL A 110 -7.02 -12.73 5.98
N THR A 111 -8.21 -12.94 6.52
CA THR A 111 -9.43 -12.23 6.07
C THR A 111 -9.35 -10.72 6.33
N SER A 112 -8.99 -10.32 7.55
CA SER A 112 -8.86 -8.90 7.91
C SER A 112 -7.73 -8.21 7.16
N ARG A 113 -6.65 -8.95 6.87
CA ARG A 113 -5.52 -8.49 6.07
C ARG A 113 -5.94 -8.17 4.64
N ASN A 114 -6.69 -9.07 4.00
CA ASN A 114 -7.13 -8.85 2.62
C ASN A 114 -8.04 -7.61 2.53
N ILE A 115 -9.00 -7.49 3.45
CA ILE A 115 -9.88 -6.30 3.53
C ILE A 115 -9.04 -5.03 3.72
N ALA A 116 -8.12 -5.03 4.70
CA ALA A 116 -7.28 -3.87 4.97
C ALA A 116 -6.36 -3.50 3.79
N LEU A 117 -5.82 -4.47 3.05
CA LEU A 117 -5.01 -4.20 1.85
C LEU A 117 -5.83 -3.53 0.75
N LEU A 118 -7.05 -4.02 0.48
CA LEU A 118 -7.96 -3.41 -0.48
C LEU A 118 -8.34 -2.00 -0.05
N GLU A 119 -8.69 -1.81 1.22
CA GLU A 119 -9.05 -0.49 1.78
C GLU A 119 -7.89 0.50 1.74
N LEU A 120 -6.66 0.07 2.01
CA LEU A 120 -5.49 0.94 2.02
C LEU A 120 -5.06 1.37 0.62
N THR A 121 -5.12 0.44 -0.33
CA THR A 121 -4.75 0.71 -1.73
C THR A 121 -5.86 1.34 -2.54
N GLY A 122 -7.11 1.23 -2.09
CA GLY A 122 -8.28 1.61 -2.89
C GLY A 122 -8.53 0.66 -4.07
N MET A 123 -7.89 -0.50 -4.09
CA MET A 123 -8.16 -1.53 -5.10
C MET A 123 -9.49 -2.22 -4.80
N SER A 124 -10.18 -2.62 -5.86
CA SER A 124 -11.42 -3.39 -5.78
C SER A 124 -11.27 -4.75 -6.44
N VAL A 125 -12.05 -5.70 -5.96
CA VAL A 125 -12.23 -6.98 -6.65
C VAL A 125 -13.15 -6.71 -7.84
N PRO A 126 -12.80 -7.12 -9.08
CA PRO A 126 -13.68 -6.99 -10.22
C PRO A 126 -15.02 -7.64 -9.89
N THR A 127 -16.11 -6.88 -10.01
CA THR A 127 -17.43 -7.50 -9.91
C THR A 127 -17.59 -8.44 -11.10
N PRO A 128 -17.95 -9.71 -10.90
CA PRO A 128 -18.22 -10.59 -12.02
C PRO A 128 -19.39 -10.00 -12.80
N TRP A 129 -19.09 -9.44 -13.97
CA TRP A 129 -20.11 -9.10 -14.94
C TRP A 129 -20.89 -10.38 -15.27
N PRO A 130 -22.22 -10.33 -15.44
CA PRO A 130 -22.98 -11.49 -15.87
C PRO A 130 -22.45 -11.96 -17.22
N SER A 131 -21.74 -13.10 -17.17
CA SER A 131 -21.19 -13.94 -18.23
C SER A 131 -21.44 -13.47 -19.67
N ARG A 132 -20.38 -13.04 -20.38
CA ARG A 132 -20.16 -13.36 -21.80
C ARG A 132 -18.72 -13.08 -22.24
N LEU A 133 -18.08 -14.20 -22.64
CA LEU A 133 -16.99 -14.38 -23.63
C LEU A 133 -15.52 -14.34 -23.16
N PRO A 134 -14.66 -15.13 -23.84
CA PRO A 134 -13.59 -15.89 -23.21
C PRO A 134 -12.20 -15.29 -23.43
N PHE A 135 -11.30 -15.61 -22.49
CA PHE A 135 -9.83 -15.59 -22.60
C PHE A 135 -9.18 -14.28 -23.07
N ALA A 136 -8.63 -13.55 -22.08
CA ALA A 136 -7.33 -12.90 -22.23
C ALA A 136 -6.49 -13.21 -20.98
N PRO A 137 -5.26 -13.75 -21.11
CA PRO A 137 -4.34 -13.83 -20.01
C PRO A 137 -3.73 -12.44 -19.81
N SER A 138 -4.01 -11.80 -18.68
CA SER A 138 -3.27 -10.60 -18.28
C SER A 138 -3.13 -10.60 -16.76
N THR A 139 -2.25 -11.46 -16.29
CA THR A 139 -1.40 -11.13 -15.14
C THR A 139 -0.69 -9.83 -15.47
N ILE A 140 -0.58 -8.94 -14.49
CA ILE A 140 0.25 -7.73 -14.41
C ILE A 140 -0.65 -6.56 -13.99
N CYS A 141 -0.44 -6.09 -12.76
CA CYS A 141 -0.77 -4.70 -12.41
C CYS A 141 0.08 -3.78 -13.30
N GLN A 142 -0.43 -3.43 -14.47
CA GLN A 142 0.20 -2.47 -15.37
C GLN A 142 -0.24 -1.08 -14.92
N ALA A 143 0.45 -0.54 -13.92
CA ALA A 143 0.42 0.89 -13.67
C ALA A 143 1.14 1.58 -14.84
N ASP A 144 0.39 1.88 -15.89
CA ASP A 144 0.89 2.58 -17.06
C ASP A 144 1.04 4.07 -16.70
N LEU A 145 2.22 4.43 -16.18
CA LEU A 145 2.63 5.82 -15.95
C LEU A 145 2.99 6.50 -17.29
N GLY A 146 2.02 6.53 -18.21
CA GLY A 146 2.10 7.13 -19.54
C GLY A 146 1.65 8.59 -19.53
N GLY A 147 2.43 9.46 -18.90
CA GLY A 147 2.14 10.90 -18.79
C GLY A 147 3.34 11.80 -19.04
N ARG A 148 4.27 11.43 -19.93
CA ARG A 148 5.28 12.38 -20.44
C ARG A 148 4.95 12.77 -21.87
N ARG A 149 4.54 14.03 -22.03
CA ARG A 149 4.52 14.78 -23.28
C ARG A 149 5.85 14.57 -24.00
N LEU A 150 5.82 13.87 -25.13
CA LEU A 150 6.74 14.11 -26.22
C LEU A 150 6.26 15.41 -26.89
N MET A 151 6.88 16.54 -26.52
CA MET A 151 6.94 17.65 -27.47
C MET A 151 7.89 17.22 -28.59
N SER A 152 7.29 16.90 -29.73
CA SER A 152 7.95 16.91 -31.02
C SER A 152 8.36 18.34 -31.35
N LEU A 153 9.66 18.52 -31.64
CA LEU A 153 10.33 19.58 -32.40
C LEU A 153 9.76 21.01 -32.29
#